data_AF-A0A838UPS4-F1
#
_entry.id   AF-A0A838UPS4-F1
#
_cell.length_a   1.000
_cell.length_b   1.000
_cell.length_c   1.000
_cell.angle_alpha   90.00
_cell.angle_beta   90.00
_cell.angle_gamma   90.00
#
_symmetry.space_group_name_H-M   'P 1'
#
loop_
_entity.id
_entity.type
_entity.pdbx_description
1 polymer ?
#
loop_
_entity_poly.entity_id
_entity_poly.type
_entity_poly.pdbx_seq_one_letter_code
_entity_poly.pdbx_strand_id
1 'polypeptide(L)'
;SGLIGGLGFAPSANIGNDVSIFEAVHGSAPKYAGKDSINPTALIMSAVMMLRHLGEFEAALNIEHAVLVTMESGIRTRDVQGDEGAVGTNAFTDTIIGNLGKRAQGWSVREYHPIKLPQVSTAEDFVHVQTRRVEGMDVFLESALTPEEIGKSLIDLAEGTPLHLKMISNRGTKVFPAMGAMTDCVDQHRCRFIMNDAEGDMDDAAALDLLARIARQHRWMHIEKLLNFDGKKAYSMAQGED
;
A
#
# COMPACT_ATOMS: atom_id res chain seq x y z
N SER A 1 15.72 4.48 -5.09
CA SER A 1 17.14 4.40 -4.63
C SER A 1 18.10 3.90 -5.72
N GLY A 2 17.70 3.01 -6.64
CA GLY A 2 18.60 2.44 -7.67
C GLY A 2 19.29 3.44 -8.61
N LEU A 3 18.77 4.66 -8.75
CA LEU A 3 19.35 5.71 -9.59
C LEU A 3 20.61 6.38 -8.98
N ILE A 4 20.87 6.19 -7.68
CA ILE A 4 21.92 6.92 -6.93
C ILE A 4 22.86 6.00 -6.15
N GLY A 5 22.94 4.71 -6.51
CA GLY A 5 23.80 3.71 -5.85
C GLY A 5 23.07 2.63 -5.07
N GLY A 6 21.74 2.70 -4.97
CA GLY A 6 20.92 1.62 -4.40
C GLY A 6 20.53 1.83 -2.94
N LEU A 7 20.04 0.76 -2.33
CA LEU A 7 19.36 0.80 -1.02
C LEU A 7 20.31 1.12 0.15
N GLY A 8 21.62 0.85 0.03
CA GLY A 8 22.62 1.23 1.03
C GLY A 8 22.77 2.75 1.23
N PHE A 9 22.19 3.56 0.35
CA PHE A 9 22.23 5.02 0.36
C PHE A 9 20.86 5.68 0.51
N ALA A 10 19.84 4.92 0.93
CA ALA A 10 18.47 5.41 1.04
C ALA A 10 18.05 5.53 2.52
N PRO A 11 18.30 6.68 3.18
CA PRO A 11 17.76 6.96 4.50
C PRO A 11 16.25 7.28 4.43
N SER A 12 15.56 7.18 5.57
CA SER A 12 14.16 7.61 5.68
C SER A 12 13.78 8.10 7.07
N ALA A 13 12.64 8.77 7.13
CA ALA A 13 12.01 9.19 8.37
C ALA A 13 10.50 9.04 8.26
N ASN A 14 9.90 8.39 9.27
CA ASN A 14 8.47 8.34 9.50
C ASN A 14 8.15 9.40 10.55
N ILE A 15 7.46 10.46 10.15
CA ILE A 15 7.20 11.62 11.00
C ILE A 15 5.71 11.70 11.31
N GLY A 16 5.36 11.68 12.59
CA GLY A 16 4.03 11.96 13.12
C GLY A 16 4.06 13.11 14.13
N ASN A 17 2.88 13.56 14.57
CA ASN A 17 2.77 14.67 15.54
C ASN A 17 3.37 14.32 16.90
N ASP A 18 3.19 13.07 17.33
CA ASP A 18 3.61 12.61 18.67
C ASP A 18 4.90 11.79 18.65
N VAL A 19 5.21 11.14 17.53
CA VAL A 19 6.33 10.21 17.40
C VAL A 19 6.99 10.38 16.04
N SER A 20 8.32 10.34 16.04
CA SER A 20 9.15 10.27 14.84
C SER A 20 10.05 9.03 14.91
N ILE A 21 10.13 8.26 13.82
CA ILE A 21 10.97 7.07 13.69
C ILE A 21 11.91 7.26 12.50
N PHE A 22 13.21 7.07 12.72
CA PHE A 22 14.23 7.23 11.68
C PHE A 22 14.87 5.88 11.38
N GLU A 23 14.80 5.46 10.11
CA GLU A 23 15.24 4.14 9.69
C GLU A 23 15.76 4.15 8.25
N ALA A 24 16.60 3.17 7.90
CA ALA A 24 16.97 2.96 6.52
C ALA A 24 15.80 2.39 5.71
N VAL A 25 15.71 2.71 4.41
CA VAL A 25 14.66 2.14 3.52
C VAL A 25 14.86 0.64 3.30
N HIS A 26 16.08 0.12 3.49
CA HIS A 26 16.38 -1.28 3.25
C HIS A 26 15.89 -2.20 4.38
N GLY A 27 15.60 -3.47 4.04
CA GLY A 27 15.25 -4.50 5.03
C GLY A 27 16.45 -5.14 5.73
N SER A 28 16.23 -6.29 6.37
CA SER A 28 17.22 -7.02 7.18
C SER A 28 18.38 -7.65 6.40
N ALA A 29 18.26 -7.79 5.08
CA ALA A 29 19.23 -8.42 4.19
C ALA A 29 19.91 -9.69 4.78
N PRO A 30 19.15 -10.77 5.09
CA PRO A 30 19.62 -11.89 5.92
C PRO A 30 20.91 -12.55 5.42
N LYS A 31 21.14 -12.57 4.11
CA LYS A 31 22.35 -13.14 3.49
C LYS A 31 23.66 -12.41 3.88
N TYR A 32 23.60 -11.19 4.41
CA TYR A 32 24.74 -10.40 4.85
C TYR A 32 24.83 -10.27 6.38
N ALA A 33 23.85 -10.78 7.11
CA ALA A 33 23.84 -10.71 8.57
C ALA A 33 25.08 -11.42 9.16
N GLY A 34 25.77 -10.73 10.07
CA GLY A 34 26.97 -11.24 10.74
C GLY A 34 28.23 -11.34 9.86
N LYS A 35 28.24 -10.80 8.65
CA LYS A 35 29.36 -10.94 7.69
C LYS A 35 30.28 -9.73 7.55
N ASP A 36 30.06 -8.68 8.35
CA ASP A 36 30.85 -7.45 8.29
C ASP A 36 31.00 -6.88 6.87
N SER A 37 29.94 -6.92 6.06
CA SER A 37 30.00 -6.56 4.64
C SER A 37 28.91 -5.60 4.19
N ILE A 38 28.02 -5.21 5.10
CA ILE A 38 26.88 -4.34 4.78
C ILE A 38 27.32 -2.87 4.78
N ASN A 39 26.75 -2.08 3.89
CA ASN A 39 26.91 -0.64 3.89
C ASN A 39 26.01 -0.01 4.97
N PRO A 40 26.56 0.62 6.03
CA PRO A 40 25.76 1.22 7.09
C PRO A 40 25.26 2.64 6.74
N THR A 41 25.60 3.18 5.56
CA THR A 41 25.37 4.59 5.20
C THR A 41 23.90 4.99 5.34
N ALA A 42 22.94 4.20 4.84
CA ALA A 42 21.53 4.54 4.93
C ALA A 42 21.05 4.71 6.38
N LEU A 43 21.49 3.84 7.30
CA LEU A 43 21.11 3.93 8.71
C LEU A 43 21.77 5.13 9.38
N ILE A 44 23.06 5.37 9.11
CA ILE A 44 23.78 6.55 9.60
C ILE A 44 23.10 7.84 9.13
N MET A 45 22.75 7.92 7.85
CA MET A 45 22.08 9.09 7.28
C MET A 45 20.65 9.26 7.82
N SER A 46 19.99 8.19 8.23
CA SER A 46 18.71 8.27 8.95
C SER A 46 18.90 8.84 10.36
N ALA A 47 19.97 8.46 11.05
CA ALA A 47 20.36 9.07 12.32
C ALA A 47 20.76 10.56 12.15
N VAL A 48 21.36 10.95 11.02
CA VAL A 48 21.59 12.37 10.68
C VAL A 48 20.25 13.12 10.57
N MET A 49 19.24 12.55 9.91
CA MET A 49 17.90 13.13 9.87
C MET A 49 17.29 13.26 11.28
N MET A 50 17.48 12.25 12.14
CA MET A 50 17.06 12.27 13.55
C MET A 50 17.71 13.41 14.33
N LEU A 51 19.02 13.58 14.21
CA LEU A 51 19.75 14.65 14.90
C LEU A 51 19.24 16.03 14.48
N ARG A 52 18.98 16.24 13.18
CA ARG A 52 18.35 17.49 12.70
C ARG A 52 16.96 17.70 13.28
N HIS A 53 16.16 16.63 13.41
CA HIS A 53 14.84 16.70 14.05
C HIS A 53 14.91 17.04 15.54
N LEU A 54 15.95 16.58 16.25
CA LEU A 54 16.21 16.89 17.66
C LEU A 54 16.85 18.28 17.88
N GLY A 55 17.16 19.03 16.81
CA GLY A 55 17.85 20.32 16.89
C GLY A 55 19.38 20.22 17.00
N GLU A 56 19.95 19.02 16.93
CA GLU A 56 21.38 18.74 17.02
C GLU A 56 22.09 18.94 15.65
N PHE A 57 21.99 20.16 15.11
CA PHE A 57 22.45 20.49 13.76
C PHE A 57 23.96 20.34 13.56
N GLU A 58 24.76 20.75 14.54
CA GLU A 58 26.22 20.64 14.46
C GLU A 58 26.67 19.18 14.43
N ALA A 59 26.08 18.33 15.28
CA ALA A 59 26.36 16.89 15.30
C ALA A 59 25.94 16.23 13.98
N ALA A 60 24.74 16.54 13.48
CA ALA A 60 24.24 16.05 12.20
C ALA A 60 25.18 16.42 11.05
N LEU A 61 25.57 17.70 10.97
CA LEU A 61 26.47 18.23 9.95
C LEU A 61 27.85 17.56 10.02
N ASN A 62 28.37 17.35 11.22
CA ASN A 62 29.67 16.73 11.41
C ASN A 62 29.69 15.27 10.94
N ILE A 63 28.66 14.49 11.29
CA ILE A 63 28.53 13.09 10.87
C ILE A 63 28.34 12.99 9.35
N GLU A 64 27.45 13.81 8.79
CA GLU A 64 27.19 13.85 7.35
C GLU A 64 28.47 14.15 6.56
N HIS A 65 29.25 15.16 6.96
CA HIS A 65 30.52 15.43 6.31
C HIS A 65 31.53 14.30 6.49
N ALA A 66 31.58 13.63 7.64
CA ALA A 66 32.50 12.52 7.86
C ALA A 66 32.19 11.33 6.93
N VAL A 67 30.91 11.02 6.70
CA VAL A 67 30.47 10.02 5.72
C VAL A 67 30.91 10.42 4.31
N LEU A 68 30.67 11.67 3.92
CA LEU A 68 31.01 12.17 2.59
C LEU A 68 32.52 12.19 2.33
N VAL A 69 33.32 12.66 3.29
CA VAL A 69 34.79 12.64 3.22
C VAL A 69 35.31 11.21 3.07
N THR A 70 34.70 10.25 3.78
CA THR A 70 35.06 8.83 3.67
C THR A 70 34.85 8.33 2.24
N MET A 71 33.70 8.64 1.64
CA MET A 71 33.38 8.27 0.26
C MET A 71 34.27 8.99 -0.78
N GLU A 72 34.55 10.28 -0.58
CA GLU A 72 35.47 11.09 -1.42
C GLU A 72 36.90 10.54 -1.39
N SER A 73 37.33 9.96 -0.26
CA SER A 73 38.66 9.34 -0.11
C SER A 73 38.82 7.98 -0.80
N GLY A 74 37.76 7.48 -1.44
CA GLY A 74 37.77 6.20 -2.18
C GLY A 74 37.50 4.96 -1.30
N ILE A 75 37.32 5.13 0.01
CA ILE A 75 36.93 4.05 0.92
C ILE A 75 35.44 3.74 0.72
N ARG A 76 35.13 2.53 0.26
CA ARG A 76 33.80 2.13 -0.22
C ARG A 76 33.44 0.72 0.23
N THR A 77 32.16 0.52 0.52
CA THR A 77 31.58 -0.78 0.83
C THR A 77 31.27 -1.57 -0.44
N ARG A 78 31.02 -2.88 -0.27
CA ARG A 78 30.85 -3.86 -1.36
C ARG A 78 29.79 -3.48 -2.39
N ASP A 79 28.72 -2.82 -1.99
CA ASP A 79 27.63 -2.38 -2.87
C ASP A 79 28.03 -1.28 -3.85
N VAL A 80 29.15 -0.59 -3.62
CA VAL A 80 29.73 0.40 -4.56
C VAL A 80 30.95 -0.14 -5.26
N GLN A 81 31.84 -0.80 -4.51
CA GLN A 81 33.17 -1.18 -5.00
C GLN A 81 33.20 -2.57 -5.67
N GLY A 82 32.19 -3.41 -5.42
CA GLY A 82 32.26 -4.84 -5.74
C GLY A 82 33.08 -5.62 -4.71
N ASP A 83 33.46 -6.85 -5.04
CA ASP A 83 34.11 -7.75 -4.07
C ASP A 83 35.58 -7.39 -3.83
N GLU A 84 36.29 -6.92 -4.86
CA GLU A 84 37.69 -6.55 -4.77
C GLU A 84 37.88 -5.09 -4.33
N GLY A 85 38.57 -4.89 -3.21
CA GLY A 85 38.91 -3.56 -2.68
C GLY A 85 37.83 -2.92 -1.80
N ALA A 86 36.69 -3.59 -1.58
CA ALA A 86 35.69 -3.13 -0.62
C ALA A 86 36.17 -3.29 0.82
N VAL A 87 35.83 -2.33 1.67
CA VAL A 87 36.01 -2.44 3.12
C VAL A 87 34.78 -3.07 3.77
N GLY A 88 35.00 -3.74 4.90
CA GLY A 88 33.92 -4.25 5.76
C GLY A 88 33.17 -3.13 6.50
N THR A 89 32.03 -3.49 7.11
CA THR A 89 31.18 -2.55 7.86
C THR A 89 31.96 -1.84 8.97
N ASN A 90 32.69 -2.59 9.79
CA ASN A 90 33.48 -2.04 10.91
C ASN A 90 34.56 -1.07 10.43
N ALA A 91 35.36 -1.48 9.45
CA ALA A 91 36.42 -0.63 8.89
C ALA A 91 35.87 0.63 8.23
N PHE A 92 34.70 0.53 7.57
CA PHE A 92 34.01 1.70 7.01
C PHE A 92 33.57 2.65 8.13
N THR A 93 32.96 2.13 9.21
CA THR A 93 32.56 2.91 10.38
C THR A 93 33.74 3.57 11.09
N ASP A 94 34.84 2.86 11.32
CA ASP A 94 36.06 3.41 11.93
C ASP A 94 36.65 4.55 11.11
N THR A 95 36.62 4.41 9.77
CA THR A 95 37.07 5.46 8.86
C THR A 95 36.18 6.70 8.94
N ILE A 96 34.85 6.52 9.02
CA ILE A 96 33.91 7.63 9.25
C ILE A 96 34.23 8.33 10.57
N ILE A 97 34.42 7.58 11.66
CA ILE A 97 34.75 8.15 12.97
C ILE A 97 36.06 8.96 12.91
N GLY A 98 37.09 8.43 12.26
CA GLY A 98 38.37 9.14 12.07
C GLY A 98 38.29 10.38 11.18
N ASN A 99 37.18 10.56 10.46
CA ASN A 99 36.91 11.72 9.61
C ASN A 99 35.99 12.77 10.28
N LEU A 100 35.53 12.55 11.51
CA LEU A 100 34.81 13.57 12.27
C LEU A 100 35.65 14.85 12.40
N GLY A 101 35.03 16.00 12.21
CA GLY A 101 35.68 17.32 12.18
C GLY A 101 36.18 17.75 10.80
N LYS A 102 36.25 16.84 9.82
CA LYS A 102 36.61 17.18 8.44
C LYS A 102 35.40 17.69 7.66
N ARG A 103 35.64 18.29 6.49
CA ARG A 103 34.60 18.81 5.58
C ARG A 103 34.86 18.32 4.16
N ALA A 104 33.80 17.81 3.54
CA ALA A 104 33.82 17.37 2.14
C ALA A 104 33.94 18.59 1.21
N GLN A 105 34.68 18.46 0.11
CA GLN A 105 34.94 19.59 -0.79
C GLN A 105 33.86 19.74 -1.88
N GLY A 106 33.20 18.64 -2.27
CA GLY A 106 32.18 18.64 -3.32
C GLY A 106 30.74 18.81 -2.83
N TRP A 107 30.53 18.95 -1.52
CA TRP A 107 29.18 18.97 -0.92
C TRP A 107 28.77 20.36 -0.46
N SER A 108 27.62 20.82 -0.92
CA SER A 108 26.96 22.00 -0.38
C SER A 108 25.99 21.58 0.72
N VAL A 109 26.13 22.20 1.89
CA VAL A 109 25.15 22.07 2.96
C VAL A 109 23.84 22.66 2.47
N ARG A 110 22.80 21.84 2.43
CA ARG A 110 21.44 22.31 2.15
C ARG A 110 20.88 22.94 3.42
N GLU A 111 20.26 24.09 3.27
CA GLU A 111 19.61 24.78 4.38
C GLU A 111 18.50 23.89 4.96
N TYR A 112 18.61 23.55 6.24
CA TYR A 112 17.59 22.78 6.93
C TYR A 112 16.49 23.71 7.45
N HIS A 113 15.25 23.36 7.13
CA HIS A 113 14.09 24.01 7.69
C HIS A 113 13.35 22.99 8.59
N PRO A 114 13.08 23.32 9.86
CA PRO A 114 12.27 22.46 10.72
C PRO A 114 10.93 22.13 10.07
N ILE A 115 10.56 20.86 10.09
CA ILE A 115 9.25 20.41 9.60
C ILE A 115 8.21 20.88 10.61
N LYS A 116 7.35 21.81 10.19
CA LYS A 116 6.16 22.20 10.95
C LYS A 116 5.02 21.27 10.54
N LEU A 117 4.72 20.29 11.38
CA LEU A 117 3.59 19.41 11.13
C LEU A 117 2.28 20.17 11.30
N PRO A 118 1.31 19.97 10.38
CA PRO A 118 -0.01 20.54 10.55
C PRO A 118 -0.65 19.96 11.81
N GLN A 119 -1.19 20.85 12.64
CA GLN A 119 -2.07 20.43 13.73
C GLN A 119 -3.40 20.02 13.11
N VAL A 120 -3.72 18.73 13.20
CA VAL A 120 -4.98 18.19 12.70
C VAL A 120 -5.99 18.20 13.85
N SER A 121 -7.23 18.59 13.56
CA SER A 121 -8.30 18.47 14.54
C SER A 121 -8.50 17.02 14.94
N THR A 122 -8.77 16.75 16.21
CA THR A 122 -9.21 15.43 16.69
C THR A 122 -10.68 15.17 16.41
N ALA A 123 -11.40 16.14 15.82
CA ALA A 123 -12.78 15.94 15.41
C ALA A 123 -12.85 14.91 14.28
N GLU A 124 -13.83 14.02 14.35
CA GLU A 124 -14.13 13.09 13.29
C GLU A 124 -14.60 13.88 12.05
N ASP A 125 -13.90 13.69 10.94
CA ASP A 125 -14.31 14.22 9.63
C ASP A 125 -15.02 13.12 8.86
N PHE A 126 -16.33 13.27 8.71
CA PHE A 126 -17.18 12.30 8.03
C PHE A 126 -17.43 12.73 6.60
N VAL A 127 -17.67 11.74 5.73
CA VAL A 127 -18.17 12.04 4.39
C VAL A 127 -19.55 12.70 4.50
N HIS A 128 -19.62 13.98 4.18
CA HIS A 128 -20.84 14.77 4.16
C HIS A 128 -21.53 14.64 2.81
N VAL A 129 -22.68 13.99 2.80
CA VAL A 129 -23.52 13.78 1.61
C VAL A 129 -24.91 14.32 1.89
N GLN A 130 -25.58 14.84 0.87
CA GLN A 130 -26.98 15.27 0.95
C GLN A 130 -27.92 14.06 0.86
N THR A 131 -27.56 13.07 0.03
CA THR A 131 -28.32 11.83 -0.12
C THR A 131 -27.41 10.61 -0.05
N ARG A 132 -27.92 9.55 0.57
CA ARG A 132 -27.28 8.25 0.68
C ARG A 132 -28.35 7.18 0.49
N ARG A 133 -28.04 6.19 -0.34
CA ARG A 133 -28.85 4.97 -0.47
C ARG A 133 -27.97 3.77 -0.78
N VAL A 134 -28.52 2.59 -0.54
CA VAL A 134 -27.94 1.30 -0.91
C VAL A 134 -28.65 0.81 -2.18
N GLU A 135 -27.96 0.84 -3.32
CA GLU A 135 -28.53 0.41 -4.62
C GLU A 135 -28.48 -1.11 -4.82
N GLY A 136 -27.80 -1.84 -3.94
CA GLY A 136 -27.70 -3.30 -4.01
C GLY A 136 -26.53 -3.86 -3.20
N MET A 137 -26.07 -5.05 -3.56
CA MET A 137 -24.90 -5.69 -2.94
C MET A 137 -24.12 -6.57 -3.90
N ASP A 138 -22.80 -6.64 -3.69
CA ASP A 138 -21.95 -7.67 -4.24
C ASP A 138 -21.85 -8.83 -3.23
N VAL A 139 -22.07 -10.06 -3.70
CA VAL A 139 -21.88 -11.29 -2.91
C VAL A 139 -20.76 -12.11 -3.56
N PHE A 140 -19.75 -12.47 -2.78
CA PHE A 140 -18.62 -13.27 -3.24
C PHE A 140 -18.84 -14.73 -2.88
N LEU A 141 -18.73 -15.60 -3.88
CA LEU A 141 -18.94 -17.04 -3.79
C LEU A 141 -17.63 -17.80 -4.01
N GLU A 142 -17.53 -18.95 -3.34
CA GLU A 142 -16.55 -20.01 -3.63
C GLU A 142 -17.29 -21.16 -4.32
N SER A 143 -16.99 -21.42 -5.59
CA SER A 143 -17.69 -22.42 -6.38
C SER A 143 -16.84 -22.93 -7.54
N ALA A 144 -16.92 -24.24 -7.78
CA ALA A 144 -16.34 -24.88 -8.96
C ALA A 144 -17.31 -24.88 -10.17
N LEU A 145 -18.51 -24.31 -10.02
CA LEU A 145 -19.49 -24.18 -11.09
C LEU A 145 -19.06 -23.15 -12.12
N THR A 146 -19.53 -23.31 -13.35
CA THR A 146 -19.30 -22.32 -14.41
C THR A 146 -20.06 -21.02 -14.12
N PRO A 147 -19.61 -19.86 -14.63
CA PRO A 147 -20.33 -18.60 -14.48
C PRO A 147 -21.80 -18.65 -14.91
N GLU A 148 -22.11 -19.45 -15.93
CA GLU A 148 -23.48 -19.64 -16.43
C GLU A 148 -24.35 -20.43 -15.45
N GLU A 149 -23.81 -21.49 -14.84
CA GLU A 149 -24.50 -22.28 -13.82
C GLU A 149 -24.74 -21.46 -12.54
N ILE A 150 -23.75 -20.68 -12.12
CA ILE A 150 -23.88 -19.74 -11.00
C ILE A 150 -24.94 -18.69 -11.35
N GLY A 151 -24.86 -18.08 -12.53
CA GLY A 151 -25.80 -17.05 -12.99
C GLY A 151 -27.25 -17.49 -12.94
N LYS A 152 -27.56 -18.67 -13.51
CA LYS A 152 -28.90 -19.26 -13.48
C LYS A 152 -29.40 -19.49 -12.06
N SER A 153 -28.61 -20.17 -11.24
CA SER A 153 -28.99 -20.47 -9.86
C SER A 153 -29.25 -19.19 -9.05
N LEU A 154 -28.42 -18.16 -9.22
CA LEU A 154 -28.58 -16.89 -8.50
C LEU A 154 -29.77 -16.05 -8.98
N ILE A 155 -30.12 -16.13 -10.27
CA ILE A 155 -31.35 -15.50 -10.78
C ILE A 155 -32.57 -16.14 -10.12
N ASP A 156 -32.63 -17.48 -10.08
CA ASP A 156 -33.74 -18.22 -9.45
C ASP A 156 -33.83 -17.92 -7.95
N LEU A 157 -32.68 -17.85 -7.25
CA LEU A 157 -32.64 -17.55 -5.82
C LEU A 157 -33.05 -16.09 -5.49
N ALA A 158 -32.83 -15.16 -6.41
CA ALA A 158 -33.24 -13.77 -6.27
C ALA A 158 -34.71 -13.51 -6.62
N GLU A 159 -35.41 -14.48 -7.22
CA GLU A 159 -36.81 -14.32 -7.60
C GLU A 159 -37.70 -13.96 -6.39
N GLY A 160 -38.56 -12.95 -6.58
CA GLY A 160 -39.43 -12.44 -5.52
C GLY A 160 -38.74 -11.60 -4.44
N THR A 161 -37.42 -11.38 -4.53
CA THR A 161 -36.71 -10.35 -3.74
C THR A 161 -36.78 -8.99 -4.46
N PRO A 162 -36.51 -7.86 -3.79
CA PRO A 162 -36.38 -6.57 -4.46
C PRO A 162 -35.09 -6.42 -5.29
N LEU A 163 -34.27 -7.49 -5.42
CA LEU A 163 -32.97 -7.49 -6.06
C LEU A 163 -32.97 -8.40 -7.29
N HIS A 164 -32.16 -8.07 -8.29
CA HIS A 164 -31.85 -8.97 -9.41
C HIS A 164 -30.34 -9.07 -9.61
N LEU A 165 -29.88 -10.21 -10.13
CA LEU A 165 -28.49 -10.39 -10.54
C LEU A 165 -28.21 -9.54 -11.78
N LYS A 166 -27.35 -8.54 -11.65
CA LYS A 166 -26.90 -7.71 -12.78
C LYS A 166 -25.79 -8.40 -13.56
N MET A 167 -24.79 -8.94 -12.86
CA MET A 167 -23.62 -9.58 -13.48
C MET A 167 -22.86 -10.49 -12.51
N ILE A 168 -21.97 -11.32 -13.05
CA ILE A 168 -20.92 -12.01 -12.30
C ILE A 168 -19.58 -11.64 -12.90
N SER A 169 -18.59 -11.39 -12.05
CA SER A 169 -17.20 -11.22 -12.45
C SER A 169 -16.28 -12.23 -11.76
N ASN A 170 -15.21 -12.62 -12.44
CA ASN A 170 -14.12 -13.43 -11.91
C ASN A 170 -12.82 -12.62 -12.01
N ARG A 171 -12.09 -12.43 -10.90
CA ARG A 171 -10.90 -11.56 -10.81
C ARG A 171 -11.12 -10.13 -11.36
N GLY A 172 -12.34 -9.60 -11.24
CA GLY A 172 -12.71 -8.26 -11.71
C GLY A 172 -13.17 -8.16 -13.17
N THR A 173 -13.10 -9.25 -13.94
CA THR A 173 -13.57 -9.31 -15.33
C THR A 173 -14.97 -9.90 -15.39
N LYS A 174 -15.91 -9.26 -16.10
CA LYS A 174 -17.27 -9.75 -16.28
C LYS A 174 -17.25 -11.10 -17.04
N VAL A 175 -17.90 -12.10 -16.46
CA VAL A 175 -18.03 -13.47 -17.02
C VAL A 175 -19.49 -13.92 -17.18
N PHE A 176 -20.43 -13.19 -16.58
CA PHE A 176 -21.86 -13.38 -16.79
C PHE A 176 -22.59 -12.02 -16.84
N PRO A 177 -23.48 -11.78 -17.83
CA PRO A 177 -23.67 -12.58 -19.04
C PRO A 177 -22.38 -12.67 -19.89
N ALA A 178 -22.26 -13.73 -20.68
CA ALA A 178 -21.06 -13.98 -21.48
C ALA A 178 -20.79 -12.86 -22.50
N MET A 179 -19.52 -12.43 -22.59
CA MET A 179 -19.07 -11.32 -23.44
C MET A 179 -18.35 -11.81 -24.72
N GLY A 180 -18.50 -13.10 -25.08
CA GLY A 180 -17.85 -13.71 -26.25
C GLY A 180 -16.36 -14.02 -26.10
N ALA A 181 -15.67 -13.46 -25.10
CA ALA A 181 -14.29 -13.82 -24.75
C ALA A 181 -14.25 -14.96 -23.71
N MET A 182 -13.37 -15.94 -23.91
CA MET A 182 -13.11 -17.00 -22.93
C MET A 182 -12.14 -16.48 -21.86
N THR A 183 -12.66 -16.19 -20.67
CA THR A 183 -11.86 -15.79 -19.51
C THR A 183 -11.55 -17.03 -18.68
N ASP A 184 -10.27 -17.26 -18.38
CA ASP A 184 -9.86 -18.29 -17.41
C ASP A 184 -10.35 -17.88 -16.01
N CYS A 185 -11.07 -18.78 -15.35
CA CYS A 185 -11.76 -18.50 -14.10
C CYS A 185 -11.10 -19.23 -12.92
N VAL A 186 -10.94 -18.52 -11.80
CA VAL A 186 -10.72 -19.17 -10.49
C VAL A 186 -12.06 -19.55 -9.86
N ASP A 187 -12.05 -20.28 -8.74
CA ASP A 187 -13.25 -20.69 -8.01
C ASP A 187 -13.92 -19.56 -7.20
N GLN A 188 -13.42 -18.32 -7.27
CA GLN A 188 -13.99 -17.16 -6.61
C GLN A 188 -14.73 -16.23 -7.58
N HIS A 189 -16.02 -16.01 -7.32
CA HIS A 189 -16.88 -15.18 -8.16
C HIS A 189 -17.51 -14.04 -7.35
N ARG A 190 -17.46 -12.81 -7.88
CA ARG A 190 -18.24 -11.68 -7.36
C ARG A 190 -19.53 -11.58 -8.15
N CYS A 191 -20.66 -11.68 -7.47
CA CYS A 191 -22.00 -11.65 -8.03
C CYS A 191 -22.68 -10.35 -7.61
N ARG A 192 -22.99 -9.49 -8.58
CA ARG A 192 -23.56 -8.17 -8.31
C ARG A 192 -25.07 -8.22 -8.40
N PHE A 193 -25.73 -7.88 -7.30
CA PHE A 193 -27.17 -7.71 -7.22
C PHE A 193 -27.52 -6.24 -7.08
N ILE A 194 -28.52 -5.79 -7.83
CA ILE A 194 -29.00 -4.39 -7.84
C ILE A 194 -30.50 -4.40 -7.56
N MET A 195 -30.98 -3.35 -6.90
CA MET A 195 -32.41 -3.10 -6.68
C MET A 195 -33.17 -3.06 -8.01
N ASN A 196 -34.35 -3.65 -8.05
CA ASN A 196 -35.25 -3.60 -9.20
C ASN A 196 -35.77 -2.17 -9.44
N ASP A 197 -35.95 -1.41 -8.36
CA ASP A 197 -36.23 0.03 -8.41
C ASP A 197 -34.92 0.82 -8.42
N ALA A 198 -34.70 1.61 -9.48
CA ALA A 198 -33.48 2.40 -9.66
C ALA A 198 -33.33 3.53 -8.61
N GLU A 199 -34.43 3.97 -8.01
CA GLU A 199 -34.44 4.94 -6.91
C GLU A 199 -34.62 4.28 -5.53
N GLY A 200 -34.63 2.94 -5.49
CA GLY A 200 -34.79 2.16 -4.28
C GLY A 200 -33.60 2.27 -3.32
N ASP A 201 -33.88 2.08 -2.03
CA ASP A 201 -32.88 2.00 -0.97
C ASP A 201 -33.00 0.64 -0.28
N MET A 202 -32.04 -0.25 -0.54
CA MET A 202 -32.03 -1.62 -0.03
C MET A 202 -31.84 -1.63 1.49
N ASP A 203 -32.85 -2.10 2.22
CA ASP A 203 -32.72 -2.32 3.65
C ASP A 203 -31.91 -3.58 3.98
N ASP A 204 -31.50 -3.70 5.25
CA ASP A 204 -30.71 -4.84 5.72
C ASP A 204 -31.49 -6.16 5.68
N ALA A 205 -32.81 -6.11 5.83
CA ALA A 205 -33.63 -7.31 5.81
C ALA A 205 -33.65 -7.96 4.41
N ALA A 206 -33.77 -7.16 3.35
CA ALA A 206 -33.69 -7.60 1.97
C ALA A 206 -32.32 -8.20 1.63
N ALA A 207 -31.25 -7.56 2.09
CA ALA A 207 -29.89 -8.06 1.90
C ALA A 207 -29.70 -9.43 2.57
N LEU A 208 -30.12 -9.56 3.84
CA LEU A 208 -30.01 -10.80 4.60
C LEU A 208 -30.91 -11.91 4.06
N ASP A 209 -32.11 -11.59 3.56
CA ASP A 209 -32.99 -12.57 2.90
C ASP A 209 -32.32 -13.16 1.67
N LEU A 210 -31.82 -12.31 0.76
CA LEU A 210 -31.11 -12.80 -0.43
C LEU A 210 -29.87 -13.62 -0.04
N LEU A 211 -29.09 -13.18 0.94
CA LEU A 211 -27.91 -13.92 1.41
C LEU A 211 -28.28 -15.29 2.01
N ALA A 212 -29.36 -15.36 2.78
CA ALA A 212 -29.86 -16.61 3.35
C ALA A 212 -30.35 -17.58 2.26
N ARG A 213 -30.94 -17.06 1.17
CA ARG A 213 -31.31 -17.87 -0.01
C ARG A 213 -30.08 -18.40 -0.73
N ILE A 214 -29.09 -17.55 -1.00
CA ILE A 214 -27.80 -17.92 -1.62
C ILE A 214 -27.12 -19.01 -0.80
N ALA A 215 -27.05 -18.86 0.52
CA ALA A 215 -26.41 -19.80 1.43
C ALA A 215 -26.99 -21.23 1.41
N ARG A 216 -28.19 -21.43 0.86
CA ARG A 216 -28.80 -22.76 0.70
C ARG A 216 -28.15 -23.60 -0.40
N GLN A 217 -27.52 -22.95 -1.39
CA GLN A 217 -26.96 -23.61 -2.57
C GLN A 217 -25.49 -23.27 -2.83
N HIS A 218 -25.04 -22.09 -2.40
CA HIS A 218 -23.68 -21.61 -2.64
C HIS A 218 -23.00 -21.23 -1.34
N ARG A 219 -21.70 -21.54 -1.25
CA ARG A 219 -20.83 -21.01 -0.20
C ARG A 219 -20.49 -19.56 -0.55
N TRP A 220 -20.92 -18.63 0.30
CA TRP A 220 -20.46 -17.24 0.24
C TRP A 220 -19.43 -16.98 1.34
N MET A 221 -18.53 -16.02 1.13
CA MET A 221 -17.51 -15.65 2.12
C MET A 221 -17.35 -14.15 2.37
N HIS A 222 -17.83 -13.30 1.45
CA HIS A 222 -17.66 -11.85 1.52
C HIS A 222 -18.88 -11.16 0.88
N ILE A 223 -19.30 -10.04 1.46
CA ILE A 223 -20.36 -9.18 0.95
C ILE A 223 -19.89 -7.72 0.96
N GLU A 224 -20.35 -6.93 -0.01
CA GLU A 224 -20.15 -5.48 -0.06
C GLU A 224 -21.45 -4.80 -0.45
N LYS A 225 -21.87 -3.76 0.29
CA LYS A 225 -23.02 -2.95 -0.11
C LYS A 225 -22.63 -2.00 -1.24
N LEU A 226 -23.55 -1.81 -2.19
CA LEU A 226 -23.37 -0.89 -3.31
C LEU A 226 -24.00 0.44 -2.97
N LEU A 227 -23.19 1.36 -2.46
CA LEU A 227 -23.64 2.67 -2.01
C LEU A 227 -23.70 3.67 -3.16
N ASN A 228 -24.68 4.55 -3.09
CA ASN A 228 -24.75 5.77 -3.89
C ASN A 228 -24.74 6.98 -2.94
N PHE A 229 -23.87 7.94 -3.25
CA PHE A 229 -23.73 9.21 -2.55
C PHE A 229 -23.99 10.36 -3.52
N ASP A 230 -25.00 11.18 -3.23
CA ASP A 230 -25.35 12.35 -4.05
C ASP A 230 -25.55 12.05 -5.54
N GLY A 231 -26.20 10.91 -5.84
CA GLY A 231 -26.45 10.45 -7.21
C GLY A 231 -25.25 9.77 -7.87
N LYS A 232 -24.12 9.58 -7.17
CA LYS A 232 -22.92 8.92 -7.69
C LYS A 232 -22.69 7.58 -7.02
N LYS A 233 -22.46 6.56 -7.85
CA LYS A 233 -22.05 5.22 -7.41
C LYS A 233 -20.71 5.31 -6.66
N ALA A 234 -20.70 4.85 -5.41
CA ALA A 234 -19.51 4.73 -4.58
C ALA A 234 -18.82 3.36 -4.74
N TYR A 235 -18.94 2.78 -5.94
CA TYR A 235 -18.39 1.49 -6.30
C TYR A 235 -18.01 1.50 -7.79
N SER A 236 -17.03 0.67 -8.17
CA SER A 236 -16.59 0.55 -9.56
C SER A 236 -17.39 -0.48 -10.34
N MET A 237 -17.37 -0.33 -11.67
CA MET A 237 -17.84 -1.34 -12.61
C MET A 237 -16.78 -2.44 -12.80
N ALA A 238 -17.22 -3.65 -13.16
CA ALA A 238 -16.30 -4.69 -13.62
C ALA A 238 -15.73 -4.34 -15.00
N GLN A 239 -14.57 -4.91 -15.35
CA GLN A 239 -14.06 -4.81 -16.71
C GLN A 239 -15.01 -5.50 -17.68
N GLY A 240 -15.49 -4.77 -18.69
CA GLY A 240 -16.50 -5.26 -19.65
C GLY A 240 -17.94 -5.16 -19.14
N GLU A 241 -18.20 -4.46 -18.04
CA GLU A 241 -19.54 -4.05 -17.65
C GLU A 241 -19.91 -2.73 -18.37
N ASP A 242 -20.99 -2.78 -19.14
CA ASP A 242 -21.67 -1.61 -19.72
C ASP A 242 -22.69 -1.00 -18.74
#